data_AF-A0A7W7SGU2-F1
#
_entry.id   AF-A0A7W7SGU2-F1
#
_cell.length_a   1.000
_cell.length_b   1.000
_cell.length_c   1.000
_cell.angle_alpha   90.00
_cell.angle_beta   90.00
_cell.angle_gamma   90.00
#
_symmetry.space_group_name_H-M   'P 1'
#
loop_
_entity.id
_entity.type
_entity.pdbx_description
1 polymer ?
#
loop_
_entity_poly.entity_id
_entity_poly.type
_entity_poly.pdbx_seq_one_letter_code
_entity_poly.pdbx_strand_id
1 'polypeptide(L)'
;MRTDRGPLLRMQRTEAALNPHLTDIAPRLLRQIHTADWHFLVFEYVKGRPTDLGVGSTDLERVADTLTILYEQLTPAPVARTLPLAERWSAAPGWAALTDVHRPKLSRWAAANLPTLLAWEHRAPGLVSGDTLAHTDLSSSNFHLTADGRILVLDWAWPASAAPWVDTAFTALRLIGAGHHPADAEYWAASVPVWSKATPDAVTAFAVAVAGVRALRCATHPAPHLPGLASAAERWVRQRLEAPRLR
;
A
#
# COMPACT_ATOMS: atom_id res chain seq x y z
N MET A 1 -4.17 -14.78 -16.51
CA MET A 1 -3.67 -13.66 -17.31
C MET A 1 -3.27 -14.14 -18.69
N ARG A 2 -3.46 -13.33 -19.74
CA ARG A 2 -2.88 -13.65 -21.06
C ARG A 2 -1.36 -13.57 -21.01
N THR A 3 -0.67 -14.49 -21.68
CA THR A 3 0.81 -14.59 -21.66
C THR A 3 1.49 -13.43 -22.40
N ASP A 4 0.79 -12.80 -23.34
CA ASP A 4 1.23 -11.58 -24.06
C ASP A 4 1.23 -10.31 -23.18
N ARG A 5 0.62 -10.34 -21.98
CA ARG A 5 0.62 -9.23 -21.02
C ARG A 5 1.86 -9.31 -20.12
N GLY A 6 3.03 -9.04 -20.68
CA GLY A 6 4.34 -9.18 -20.00
C GLY A 6 4.39 -8.70 -18.53
N PRO A 7 3.99 -7.45 -18.21
CA PRO A 7 3.99 -6.94 -16.83
C PRO A 7 3.02 -7.71 -15.90
N LEU A 8 1.80 -8.01 -16.37
CA LEU A 8 0.80 -8.70 -15.57
C LEU A 8 1.14 -10.19 -15.37
N LEU A 9 1.82 -10.81 -16.34
CA LEU A 9 2.35 -12.16 -16.18
C LEU A 9 3.48 -12.20 -15.13
N ARG A 10 4.33 -11.18 -15.07
CA ARG A 10 5.35 -11.06 -14.02
C ARG A 10 4.71 -11.04 -12.62
N MET A 11 3.64 -10.25 -12.46
CA MET A 11 2.89 -10.16 -11.19
C MET A 11 2.38 -11.53 -10.73
N GLN A 12 1.72 -12.30 -11.60
CA GLN A 12 1.25 -13.64 -11.25
C GLN A 12 2.39 -14.61 -10.91
N ARG A 13 3.52 -14.53 -11.60
CA ARG A 13 4.69 -15.37 -11.29
C ARG A 13 5.28 -15.03 -9.93
N THR A 14 5.34 -13.74 -9.58
CA THR A 14 5.78 -13.29 -8.26
C THR A 14 4.85 -13.81 -7.16
N GLU A 15 3.54 -13.65 -7.31
CA GLU A 15 2.55 -14.16 -6.37
C GLU A 15 2.67 -15.68 -6.16
N ALA A 16 2.77 -16.44 -7.25
CA ALA A 16 2.90 -17.89 -7.18
C ALA A 16 4.22 -18.34 -6.52
N ALA A 17 5.31 -17.61 -6.74
CA ALA A 17 6.61 -17.89 -6.11
C ALA A 17 6.62 -17.53 -4.62
N LEU A 18 5.82 -16.54 -4.20
CA LEU A 18 5.73 -16.12 -2.81
C LEU A 18 4.81 -17.02 -1.98
N ASN A 19 3.74 -17.57 -2.56
CA ASN A 19 2.73 -18.31 -1.82
C ASN A 19 3.26 -19.40 -0.85
N PRO A 20 4.32 -20.17 -1.15
CA PRO A 20 4.92 -21.12 -0.19
C PRO A 20 5.47 -20.48 1.10
N HIS A 21 5.72 -19.18 1.09
CA HIS A 21 6.18 -18.38 2.24
C HIS A 21 5.03 -17.68 2.97
N LEU A 22 3.79 -17.79 2.48
CA LEU A 22 2.61 -17.08 3.00
C LEU A 22 1.68 -17.99 3.81
N THR A 23 2.25 -19.00 4.49
CA THR A 23 1.50 -19.98 5.27
C THR A 23 0.67 -19.30 6.35
N ASP A 24 -0.61 -19.66 6.46
CA ASP A 24 -1.59 -19.11 7.42
C ASP A 24 -1.94 -17.62 7.29
N ILE A 25 -1.30 -16.89 6.37
CA ILE A 25 -1.58 -15.47 6.11
C ILE A 25 -2.17 -15.21 4.72
N ALA A 26 -2.16 -16.18 3.81
CA ALA A 26 -2.79 -16.10 2.49
C ALA A 26 -3.46 -17.45 2.12
N PRO A 27 -4.44 -17.45 1.21
CA PRO A 27 -4.97 -18.70 0.67
C PRO A 27 -3.87 -19.52 -0.01
N ARG A 28 -3.86 -20.83 0.23
CA ARG A 28 -2.91 -21.74 -0.39
C ARG A 28 -3.14 -21.85 -1.89
N LEU A 29 -2.07 -21.71 -2.66
CA LEU A 29 -2.04 -22.01 -4.08
C LEU A 29 -2.14 -23.53 -4.27
N LEU A 30 -3.20 -23.99 -4.94
CA LEU A 30 -3.46 -25.40 -5.23
C LEU A 30 -2.78 -25.83 -6.53
N ARG A 31 -2.80 -24.96 -7.55
CA ARG A 31 -2.32 -25.30 -8.89
C ARG A 31 -1.95 -24.06 -9.70
N GLN A 32 -0.93 -24.22 -10.54
CA GLN A 32 -0.64 -23.32 -11.66
C GLN A 32 -1.00 -24.04 -12.97
N ILE A 33 -1.72 -23.35 -13.85
CA ILE A 33 -2.10 -23.90 -15.17
C ILE A 33 -1.51 -22.98 -16.24
N HIS A 34 -0.74 -23.57 -17.14
CA HIS A 34 -0.16 -22.88 -18.29
C HIS A 34 -0.78 -23.44 -19.58
N THR A 35 -1.20 -22.54 -20.45
CA THR A 35 -1.59 -22.82 -21.83
C THR A 35 -0.74 -21.96 -22.77
N ALA A 36 -0.92 -22.07 -24.09
CA ALA A 36 -0.21 -21.22 -25.04
C ALA A 36 -0.42 -19.72 -24.74
N ASP A 37 -1.67 -19.34 -24.46
CA ASP A 37 -2.06 -17.94 -24.36
C ASP A 37 -2.39 -17.50 -22.94
N TRP A 38 -2.45 -18.41 -21.96
CA TRP A 38 -2.91 -18.11 -20.61
C TRP A 38 -2.07 -18.74 -19.51
N HIS A 39 -1.96 -18.01 -18.41
CA HIS A 39 -1.47 -18.47 -17.12
C HIS A 39 -2.58 -18.30 -16.07
N PHE A 40 -2.90 -19.35 -15.32
CA PHE A 40 -3.88 -19.31 -14.24
C PHE A 40 -3.27 -19.78 -12.93
N LEU A 41 -3.64 -19.10 -11.85
CA LEU A 41 -3.38 -19.51 -10.49
C LEU A 41 -4.70 -19.96 -9.88
N VAL A 42 -4.72 -21.15 -9.29
CA VAL A 42 -5.88 -21.72 -8.62
C VAL A 42 -5.55 -21.81 -7.15
N PHE A 43 -6.28 -21.05 -6.33
CA PHE A 43 -6.15 -21.03 -4.88
C PHE A 43 -7.25 -21.84 -4.22
N GLU A 44 -7.04 -22.19 -2.95
CA GLU A 44 -8.12 -22.73 -2.14
C GLU A 44 -9.23 -21.70 -1.96
N TYR A 45 -10.46 -22.19 -1.87
CA TYR A 45 -11.59 -21.34 -1.58
C TYR A 45 -11.70 -21.13 -0.07
N VAL A 46 -11.72 -19.87 0.36
CA VAL A 46 -11.84 -19.49 1.76
C VAL A 46 -13.17 -18.79 1.99
N LYS A 47 -14.04 -19.39 2.81
CA LYS A 47 -15.31 -18.78 3.20
C LYS A 47 -15.06 -17.61 4.14
N GLY A 48 -15.64 -16.45 3.83
CA GLY A 48 -15.44 -15.24 4.61
C GLY A 48 -16.03 -14.02 3.90
N ARG A 49 -15.58 -12.84 4.33
CA ARG A 49 -15.94 -11.55 3.73
C ARG A 49 -14.74 -10.59 3.73
N PRO A 50 -14.72 -9.58 2.86
CA PRO A 50 -13.84 -8.42 3.02
C PRO A 50 -13.98 -7.79 4.42
N THR A 51 -12.89 -7.24 4.96
CA THR A 51 -12.95 -6.46 6.21
C THR A 51 -13.59 -5.10 5.96
N ASP A 52 -14.28 -4.59 6.95
CA ASP A 52 -14.76 -3.21 6.95
C ASP A 52 -13.70 -2.31 7.60
N LEU A 53 -13.22 -1.33 6.83
CA LEU A 53 -12.25 -0.33 7.28
C LEU A 53 -12.92 0.98 7.70
N GLY A 54 -14.25 1.04 7.72
CA GLY A 54 -15.05 2.21 8.09
C GLY A 54 -14.90 2.63 9.55
N VAL A 55 -15.35 3.84 9.85
CA VAL A 55 -15.34 4.41 11.20
C VAL A 55 -16.25 3.56 12.11
N GLY A 56 -15.73 3.17 13.28
CA GLY A 56 -16.45 2.33 14.25
C GLY A 56 -16.49 0.84 13.91
N SER A 57 -15.80 0.40 12.86
CA SER A 57 -15.69 -1.02 12.53
C SER A 57 -15.00 -1.82 13.65
N THR A 58 -15.55 -2.99 13.95
CA THR A 58 -14.97 -3.96 14.90
C THR A 58 -13.89 -4.84 14.26
N ASP A 59 -13.62 -4.69 12.96
CA ASP A 59 -12.57 -5.44 12.26
C ASP A 59 -11.17 -4.84 12.48
N LEU A 60 -11.08 -3.57 12.91
CA LEU A 60 -9.82 -2.81 12.95
C LEU A 60 -8.77 -3.37 13.92
N GLU A 61 -9.20 -4.01 15.00
CA GLU A 61 -8.30 -4.71 15.94
C GLU A 61 -7.64 -5.91 15.25
N ARG A 62 -8.45 -6.74 14.56
CA ARG A 62 -7.94 -7.89 13.80
C ARG A 62 -7.03 -7.47 12.66
N VAL A 63 -7.31 -6.34 12.00
CA VAL A 63 -6.43 -5.79 10.96
C VAL A 63 -5.08 -5.40 11.55
N ALA A 64 -5.04 -4.79 12.74
CA ALA A 64 -3.79 -4.46 13.43
C ALA A 64 -2.99 -5.72 13.82
N ASP A 65 -3.67 -6.75 14.35
CA ASP A 65 -3.04 -8.04 14.64
C ASP A 65 -2.48 -8.70 13.38
N THR A 66 -3.23 -8.64 12.29
CA THR A 66 -2.81 -9.20 10.99
C THR A 66 -1.55 -8.52 10.48
N LEU A 67 -1.46 -7.19 10.56
CA LEU A 67 -0.25 -6.45 10.18
C LEU A 67 0.95 -6.82 11.05
N THR A 68 0.73 -7.13 12.33
CA THR A 68 1.78 -7.61 13.24
C THR A 68 2.28 -8.98 12.78
N ILE A 69 1.37 -9.92 12.49
CA ILE A 69 1.70 -11.25 11.98
C ILE A 69 2.45 -11.18 10.65
N LEU A 70 2.00 -10.33 9.71
CA LEU A 70 2.67 -10.12 8.42
C LEU A 70 4.11 -9.65 8.64
N TYR A 71 4.32 -8.65 9.49
CA TYR A 71 5.65 -8.16 9.81
C TYR A 71 6.54 -9.28 10.39
N GLU A 72 6.04 -10.05 11.35
CA GLU A 72 6.81 -11.11 12.02
C GLU A 72 7.19 -12.25 11.07
N GLN A 73 6.28 -12.67 10.19
CA GLN A 73 6.54 -13.79 9.27
C GLN A 73 7.35 -13.38 8.05
N LEU A 74 7.25 -12.11 7.63
CA LEU A 74 7.83 -11.62 6.38
C LEU A 74 9.04 -10.72 6.58
N THR A 75 9.65 -10.82 7.77
CA THR A 75 10.94 -10.21 8.11
C THR A 75 11.89 -11.28 8.65
N PRO A 76 13.06 -11.52 8.01
CA PRO A 76 13.52 -10.91 6.77
C PRO A 76 12.62 -11.29 5.58
N ALA A 77 12.64 -10.49 4.52
CA ALA A 77 11.84 -10.75 3.33
C ALA A 77 12.25 -12.11 2.71
N PRO A 78 11.31 -12.98 2.34
CA PRO A 78 11.64 -14.23 1.67
C PRO A 78 12.36 -13.94 0.34
N VAL A 79 13.23 -14.86 -0.07
CA VAL A 79 14.00 -14.75 -1.32
C VAL A 79 13.05 -14.91 -2.51
N ALA A 80 12.47 -13.78 -2.93
CA ALA A 80 11.62 -13.67 -4.10
C ALA A 80 12.10 -12.52 -4.97
N ARG A 81 11.92 -12.66 -6.29
CA ARG A 81 12.21 -11.58 -7.24
C ARG A 81 11.17 -10.47 -7.10
N THR A 82 11.38 -9.57 -6.14
CA THR A 82 10.61 -8.34 -5.99
C THR A 82 11.51 -7.15 -6.28
N LEU A 83 10.94 -6.09 -6.85
CA LEU A 83 11.63 -4.79 -6.94
C LEU A 83 11.42 -4.06 -5.61
N PRO A 84 12.46 -3.62 -4.88
CA PRO A 84 12.31 -2.90 -3.63
C PRO A 84 11.44 -1.65 -3.78
N LEU A 85 10.71 -1.29 -2.72
CA LEU A 85 9.82 -0.12 -2.76
C LEU A 85 10.59 1.18 -3.02
N ALA A 86 11.77 1.30 -2.42
CA ALA A 86 12.68 2.41 -2.65
C ALA A 86 13.02 2.58 -4.13
N GLU A 87 13.39 1.48 -4.81
CA GLU A 87 13.70 1.51 -6.24
C GLU A 87 12.49 1.85 -7.11
N ARG A 88 11.30 1.32 -6.75
CA ARG A 88 10.05 1.67 -7.45
C ARG A 88 9.78 3.17 -7.42
N TRP A 89 9.92 3.77 -6.24
CA TRP A 89 9.63 5.18 -6.05
C TRP A 89 10.70 6.10 -6.64
N SER A 90 11.96 5.65 -6.68
CA SER A 90 13.02 6.34 -7.44
C SER A 90 12.77 6.30 -8.96
N ALA A 91 12.31 5.17 -9.49
CA ALA A 91 12.12 4.98 -10.93
C ALA A 91 10.79 5.58 -11.46
N ALA A 92 9.78 5.73 -10.61
CA ALA A 92 8.45 6.22 -10.98
C ALA A 92 7.95 7.25 -9.96
N PRO A 93 8.52 8.46 -9.94
CA PRO A 93 8.07 9.51 -9.04
C PRO A 93 6.66 9.99 -9.41
N GLY A 94 5.92 10.48 -8.42
CA GLY A 94 4.58 11.01 -8.59
C GLY A 94 4.58 12.49 -8.91
N TRP A 95 5.03 13.32 -7.98
CA TRP A 95 5.07 14.77 -8.11
C TRP A 95 6.06 15.23 -9.17
N ALA A 96 7.27 14.66 -9.19
CA ALA A 96 8.31 15.04 -10.16
C ALA A 96 7.95 14.66 -11.60
N ALA A 97 7.03 13.71 -11.82
CA ALA A 97 6.55 13.33 -13.14
C ALA A 97 5.42 14.24 -13.68
N LEU A 98 4.93 15.21 -12.89
CA LEU A 98 3.91 16.16 -13.34
C LEU A 98 4.51 17.23 -14.26
N THR A 99 4.09 17.20 -15.53
CA THR A 99 4.41 18.21 -16.55
C THR A 99 3.43 19.39 -16.50
N ASP A 100 3.70 20.43 -17.27
CA ASP A 100 2.82 21.61 -17.37
C ASP A 100 1.40 21.28 -17.87
N VAL A 101 1.23 20.16 -18.57
CA VAL A 101 -0.10 19.66 -18.99
C VAL A 101 -0.89 19.08 -17.79
N HIS A 102 -0.20 18.55 -16.78
CA HIS A 102 -0.82 17.96 -15.61
C HIS A 102 -1.07 18.97 -14.49
N ARG A 103 -0.19 19.97 -14.33
CA ARG A 103 -0.21 20.94 -13.22
C ARG A 103 -1.54 21.71 -13.04
N PRO A 104 -2.24 22.14 -14.11
CA PRO A 104 -3.54 22.80 -13.98
C PRO A 104 -4.64 21.92 -13.36
N LYS A 105 -4.45 20.59 -13.31
CA LYS A 105 -5.41 19.63 -12.73
C LYS A 105 -5.22 19.44 -11.22
N LEU A 106 -4.18 20.01 -10.63
CA LEU A 106 -3.89 19.89 -9.20
C LEU A 106 -4.86 20.74 -8.38
N SER A 107 -5.05 20.36 -7.11
CA SER A 107 -5.71 21.24 -6.16
C SER A 107 -4.89 22.53 -5.98
N ARG A 108 -5.56 23.63 -5.61
CA ARG A 108 -4.87 24.90 -5.31
C ARG A 108 -3.81 24.72 -4.23
N TRP A 109 -4.07 23.87 -3.24
CA TRP A 109 -3.14 23.61 -2.15
C TRP A 109 -1.90 22.84 -2.65
N ALA A 110 -2.09 21.77 -3.43
CA ALA A 110 -0.98 21.00 -3.97
C ALA A 110 -0.11 21.84 -4.91
N ALA A 111 -0.73 22.69 -5.74
CA ALA A 111 -0.01 23.62 -6.61
C ALA A 111 0.84 24.63 -5.82
N ALA A 112 0.29 25.20 -4.74
CA ALA A 112 1.01 26.16 -3.89
C ALA A 112 2.16 25.53 -3.08
N ASN A 113 2.07 24.22 -2.79
CA ASN A 113 3.04 23.49 -1.97
C ASN A 113 3.99 22.59 -2.78
N LEU A 114 3.93 22.63 -4.12
CA LEU A 114 4.67 21.72 -4.99
C LEU A 114 6.18 21.64 -4.69
N PRO A 115 6.92 22.74 -4.43
CA PRO A 115 8.34 22.66 -4.07
C PRO A 115 8.59 21.82 -2.80
N THR A 116 7.75 21.99 -1.77
CA THR A 116 7.83 21.21 -0.53
C THR A 116 7.50 19.73 -0.78
N LEU A 117 6.47 19.45 -1.60
CA LEU A 117 6.10 18.08 -1.96
C LEU A 117 7.22 17.36 -2.71
N LEU A 118 7.88 18.03 -3.66
CA LEU A 118 9.03 17.49 -4.38
C LEU A 118 10.22 17.19 -3.45
N ALA A 119 10.51 18.08 -2.51
CA ALA A 119 11.60 17.88 -1.55
C ALA A 119 11.37 16.65 -0.65
N TRP A 120 10.14 16.42 -0.21
CA TRP A 120 9.77 15.22 0.57
C TRP A 120 9.76 13.95 -0.29
N GLU A 121 9.22 14.01 -1.50
CA GLU A 121 9.23 12.89 -2.45
C GLU A 121 10.65 12.40 -2.72
N HIS A 122 11.60 13.32 -2.94
CA HIS A 122 13.00 12.98 -3.17
C HIS A 122 13.63 12.19 -2.01
N ARG A 123 13.20 12.44 -0.77
CA ARG A 123 13.71 11.73 0.43
C ARG A 123 13.04 10.37 0.63
N ALA A 124 11.85 10.16 0.07
CA ALA A 124 11.01 9.02 0.37
C ALA A 124 11.66 7.65 0.10
N PRO A 125 12.37 7.41 -1.03
CA PRO A 125 13.00 6.12 -1.30
C PRO A 125 13.93 5.64 -0.17
N GLY A 126 14.79 6.51 0.33
CA GLY A 126 15.73 6.16 1.42
C GLY A 126 15.04 5.90 2.75
N LEU A 127 13.85 6.48 2.97
CA LEU A 127 13.10 6.36 4.23
C LEU A 127 12.16 5.15 4.26
N VAL A 128 11.80 4.58 3.10
CA VAL A 128 10.94 3.38 3.01
C VAL A 128 11.70 2.10 2.68
N SER A 129 13.03 2.16 2.58
CA SER A 129 13.86 0.99 2.35
C SER A 129 13.89 0.08 3.59
N GLY A 130 13.91 -1.23 3.37
CA GLY A 130 14.00 -2.22 4.45
C GLY A 130 13.92 -3.65 3.93
N ASP A 131 13.97 -4.58 4.86
CA ASP A 131 14.04 -6.03 4.62
C ASP A 131 12.75 -6.75 5.07
N THR A 132 11.61 -6.08 4.97
CA THR A 132 10.29 -6.69 5.19
C THR A 132 9.55 -6.76 3.88
N LEU A 133 8.95 -7.90 3.55
CA LEU A 133 8.10 -8.00 2.36
C LEU A 133 6.75 -7.34 2.64
N ALA A 134 6.56 -6.14 2.12
CA ALA A 134 5.30 -5.43 2.17
C ALA A 134 4.39 -5.88 1.01
N HIS A 135 3.09 -5.99 1.29
CA HIS A 135 2.03 -6.21 0.33
C HIS A 135 1.84 -5.01 -0.60
N THR A 136 1.93 -3.78 -0.06
CA THR A 136 1.80 -2.48 -0.75
C THR A 136 0.41 -2.11 -1.28
N ASP A 137 -0.55 -3.03 -1.26
CA ASP A 137 -1.94 -2.75 -1.68
C ASP A 137 -3.02 -3.32 -0.74
N LEU A 138 -2.93 -3.05 0.57
CA LEU A 138 -3.87 -3.57 1.57
C LEU A 138 -5.19 -2.79 1.61
N SER A 139 -6.05 -2.97 0.61
CA SER A 139 -7.45 -2.51 0.64
C SER A 139 -8.35 -3.42 1.48
N SER A 140 -9.53 -2.92 1.85
CA SER A 140 -10.61 -3.71 2.49
C SER A 140 -10.91 -5.03 1.74
N SER A 141 -10.86 -5.02 0.40
CA SER A 141 -11.05 -6.22 -0.42
C SER A 141 -9.93 -7.26 -0.31
N ASN A 142 -8.73 -6.85 0.09
CA ASN A 142 -7.55 -7.71 0.17
C ASN A 142 -7.35 -8.27 1.58
N PHE A 143 -8.05 -7.74 2.58
CA PHE A 143 -8.20 -8.38 3.87
C PHE A 143 -9.49 -9.22 3.88
N HIS A 144 -9.35 -10.53 3.96
CA HIS A 144 -10.48 -11.45 3.96
C HIS A 144 -10.67 -12.07 5.35
N LEU A 145 -11.69 -11.59 6.06
CA LEU A 145 -12.10 -12.14 7.35
C LEU A 145 -12.80 -13.47 7.15
N THR A 146 -12.16 -14.53 7.63
CA THR A 146 -12.62 -15.91 7.51
C THR A 146 -13.70 -16.23 8.55
N ALA A 147 -14.46 -17.30 8.33
CA ALA A 147 -15.53 -17.72 9.24
C ALA A 147 -15.04 -18.11 10.66
N ASP A 148 -13.77 -18.53 10.79
CA ASP A 148 -13.09 -18.80 12.06
C ASP A 148 -12.41 -17.57 12.68
N GLY A 149 -12.62 -16.38 12.10
CA GLY A 149 -12.23 -15.09 12.69
C GLY A 149 -10.81 -14.64 12.41
N ARG A 150 -10.06 -15.34 11.55
CA ARG A 150 -8.74 -14.94 11.05
C ARG A 150 -8.89 -13.99 9.86
N ILE A 151 -7.85 -13.23 9.54
CA ILE A 151 -7.79 -12.48 8.28
C ILE A 151 -6.70 -13.10 7.41
N LEU A 152 -7.07 -13.46 6.19
CA LEU A 152 -6.09 -13.78 5.14
C LEU A 152 -5.92 -12.60 4.21
N VAL A 153 -4.69 -12.36 3.77
CA VAL A 153 -4.34 -11.32 2.81
C VAL A 153 -4.35 -11.91 1.41
N LEU A 154 -5.18 -11.34 0.55
CA LEU A 154 -5.36 -11.72 -0.85
C LEU A 154 -4.52 -10.82 -1.78
N ASP A 155 -4.26 -11.31 -2.99
CA ASP A 155 -3.67 -10.54 -4.10
C ASP A 155 -2.22 -10.07 -3.88
N TRP A 156 -1.30 -11.05 -3.76
CA TRP A 156 0.14 -10.80 -3.59
C TRP A 156 0.85 -10.52 -4.92
N ALA A 157 0.18 -9.81 -5.82
CA ALA A 157 0.63 -9.57 -7.19
C ALA A 157 1.68 -8.43 -7.28
N TRP A 158 1.74 -7.54 -6.30
CA TRP A 158 2.65 -6.37 -6.32
C TRP A 158 3.54 -6.15 -5.09
N PRO A 159 4.03 -7.18 -4.39
CA PRO A 159 4.76 -7.02 -3.13
C PRO A 159 6.17 -6.47 -3.35
N ALA A 160 6.73 -5.81 -2.35
CA ALA A 160 8.06 -5.20 -2.41
C ALA A 160 8.79 -5.35 -1.07
N SER A 161 10.12 -5.50 -1.08
CA SER A 161 10.89 -5.25 0.13
C SER A 161 10.81 -3.77 0.52
N ALA A 162 10.55 -3.50 1.79
CA ALA A 162 10.32 -2.17 2.33
C ALA A 162 10.61 -2.13 3.84
N ALA A 163 10.55 -0.92 4.40
CA ALA A 163 10.59 -0.71 5.84
C ALA A 163 9.37 -1.39 6.50
N PRO A 164 9.52 -1.90 7.74
CA PRO A 164 8.57 -2.84 8.32
C PRO A 164 7.20 -2.23 8.65
N TRP A 165 7.10 -0.90 8.69
CA TRP A 165 5.88 -0.12 8.99
C TRP A 165 5.07 0.29 7.74
N VAL A 166 5.57 -0.01 6.54
CA VAL A 166 5.02 0.51 5.27
C VAL A 166 3.59 0.05 5.01
N ASP A 167 3.26 -1.22 5.28
CA ASP A 167 1.90 -1.72 5.09
C ASP A 167 0.91 -1.13 6.11
N THR A 168 1.37 -0.84 7.33
CA THR A 168 0.59 -0.05 8.29
C THR A 168 0.31 1.35 7.74
N ALA A 169 1.29 2.00 7.10
CA ALA A 169 1.10 3.32 6.48
C ALA A 169 0.13 3.29 5.31
N PHE A 170 0.22 2.27 4.44
CA PHE A 170 -0.76 2.07 3.38
C PHE A 170 -2.16 1.85 3.93
N THR A 171 -2.29 1.08 5.01
CA THR A 171 -3.58 0.83 5.67
C THR A 171 -4.15 2.10 6.31
N ALA A 172 -3.31 2.92 6.96
CA ALA A 172 -3.73 4.23 7.48
C ALA A 172 -4.32 5.12 6.37
N LEU A 173 -3.70 5.17 5.18
CA LEU A 173 -4.28 5.87 4.03
C LEU A 173 -5.65 5.28 3.62
N ARG A 174 -5.81 3.97 3.68
CA ARG A 174 -7.09 3.30 3.36
C ARG A 174 -8.18 3.64 4.38
N LEU A 175 -7.84 3.76 5.67
CA LEU A 175 -8.76 4.26 6.70
C LEU A 175 -9.20 5.70 6.42
N ILE A 176 -8.27 6.59 6.05
CA ILE A 176 -8.63 7.97 5.68
C ILE A 176 -9.55 7.99 4.44
N GLY A 177 -9.32 7.06 3.50
CA GLY A 177 -10.20 6.82 2.36
C GLY A 177 -11.59 6.29 2.73
N ALA A 178 -11.69 5.53 3.83
CA ALA A 178 -12.92 4.99 4.39
C ALA A 178 -13.67 5.96 5.33
N GLY A 179 -13.17 7.19 5.49
CA GLY A 179 -13.84 8.27 6.22
C GLY A 179 -13.21 8.67 7.55
N HIS A 180 -12.12 8.02 7.97
CA HIS A 180 -11.40 8.40 9.19
C HIS A 180 -10.69 9.75 9.03
N HIS A 181 -10.57 10.51 10.13
CA HIS A 181 -9.70 11.68 10.15
C HIS A 181 -8.22 11.21 10.11
N PRO A 182 -7.28 11.95 9.48
CA PRO A 182 -5.89 11.50 9.43
C PRO A 182 -5.25 11.31 10.81
N ALA A 183 -5.66 12.11 11.82
CA ALA A 183 -5.22 11.92 13.20
C ALA A 183 -5.67 10.56 13.78
N ASP A 184 -6.92 10.19 13.55
CA ASP A 184 -7.49 8.93 14.06
C ASP A 184 -6.85 7.73 13.35
N ALA A 185 -6.56 7.85 12.06
CA ALA A 185 -5.87 6.81 11.29
C ALA A 185 -4.43 6.58 11.77
N GLU A 186 -3.70 7.65 12.13
CA GLU A 186 -2.36 7.50 12.75
C GLU A 186 -2.42 7.01 14.19
N TYR A 187 -3.45 7.40 14.94
CA TYR A 187 -3.70 6.88 16.28
C TYR A 187 -3.97 5.36 16.23
N TRP A 188 -4.78 4.90 15.28
CA TRP A 188 -4.94 3.47 15.00
C TRP A 188 -3.63 2.82 14.56
N ALA A 189 -2.86 3.45 13.66
CA ALA A 189 -1.58 2.89 13.22
C ALA A 189 -0.62 2.64 14.39
N ALA A 190 -0.66 3.49 15.42
CA ALA A 190 0.14 3.34 16.64
C ALA A 190 -0.25 2.13 17.51
N SER A 191 -1.40 1.49 17.28
CA SER A 191 -1.72 0.21 17.92
C SER A 191 -0.95 -0.97 17.31
N VAL A 192 -0.45 -0.83 16.07
CA VAL A 192 0.38 -1.85 15.42
C VAL A 192 1.83 -1.69 15.91
N PRO A 193 2.42 -2.67 16.61
CA PRO A 193 3.73 -2.50 17.27
C PRO A 193 4.86 -2.02 16.33
N VAL A 194 4.85 -2.49 15.08
CA VAL A 194 5.85 -2.16 14.08
C VAL A 194 5.85 -0.68 13.67
N TRP A 195 4.74 0.04 13.87
CA TRP A 195 4.62 1.46 13.57
C TRP A 195 5.65 2.31 14.32
N SER A 196 6.01 1.90 15.55
CA SER A 196 7.03 2.56 16.37
C SER A 196 8.42 2.63 15.71
N LYS A 197 8.69 1.80 14.69
CA LYS A 197 9.94 1.84 13.91
C LYS A 197 9.95 2.96 12.87
N ALA A 198 8.82 3.61 12.60
CA ALA A 198 8.73 4.73 11.68
C ALA A 198 9.11 6.03 12.39
N THR A 199 10.03 6.80 11.80
CA THR A 199 10.25 8.18 12.25
C THR A 199 9.13 9.08 11.73
N PRO A 200 8.83 10.21 12.40
CA PRO A 200 7.86 11.17 11.87
C PRO A 200 8.22 11.66 10.45
N ASP A 201 9.50 11.89 10.17
CA ASP A 201 9.95 12.29 8.84
C ASP A 201 9.69 11.19 7.78
N ALA A 202 9.86 9.91 8.15
CA ALA A 202 9.60 8.78 7.26
C ALA A 202 8.12 8.65 6.89
N VAL A 203 7.22 8.76 7.87
CA VAL A 203 5.77 8.74 7.63
C VAL A 203 5.34 9.92 6.76
N THR A 204 5.89 11.11 6.99
CA THR A 204 5.60 12.30 6.17
C THR A 204 6.07 12.12 4.73
N ALA A 205 7.30 11.64 4.53
CA ALA A 205 7.84 11.36 3.20
C ALA A 205 7.02 10.29 2.45
N PHE A 206 6.60 9.24 3.15
CA PHE A 206 5.70 8.20 2.63
C PHE A 206 4.37 8.79 2.17
N ALA A 207 3.69 9.55 3.04
CA ALA A 207 2.38 10.14 2.72
C ALA A 207 2.47 11.07 1.50
N VAL A 208 3.55 11.88 1.42
CA VAL A 208 3.81 12.75 0.27
C VAL A 208 4.02 11.95 -1.02
N ALA A 209 4.90 10.95 -1.00
CA ALA A 209 5.18 10.15 -2.19
C ALA A 209 3.93 9.43 -2.71
N VAL A 210 3.15 8.82 -1.83
CA VAL A 210 1.89 8.15 -2.22
C VAL A 210 0.89 9.17 -2.77
N ALA A 211 0.75 10.34 -2.13
CA ALA A 211 -0.13 11.40 -2.65
C ALA A 211 0.27 11.83 -4.07
N GLY A 212 1.58 11.92 -4.37
CA GLY A 212 2.08 12.25 -5.70
C GLY A 212 1.72 11.19 -6.74
N VAL A 213 1.92 9.91 -6.42
CA VAL A 213 1.56 8.80 -7.32
C VAL A 213 0.05 8.82 -7.61
N ARG A 214 -0.78 9.09 -6.60
CA ARG A 214 -2.24 9.18 -6.79
C ARG A 214 -2.64 10.42 -7.61
N ALA A 215 -2.03 11.57 -7.36
CA ALA A 215 -2.26 12.80 -8.11
C ALA A 215 -1.89 12.63 -9.60
N LEU A 216 -0.71 12.06 -9.88
CA LEU A 216 -0.27 11.75 -11.24
C LEU A 216 -1.24 10.79 -11.94
N ARG A 217 -1.68 9.73 -11.25
CA ARG A 217 -2.63 8.76 -11.80
C ARG A 217 -3.97 9.42 -12.16
N CYS A 218 -4.51 10.26 -11.27
CA CYS A 218 -5.72 11.04 -11.55
C CYS A 218 -5.54 12.01 -12.73
N ALA A 219 -4.36 12.63 -12.86
CA ALA A 219 -4.08 13.59 -13.92
C ALA A 219 -3.89 12.96 -15.30
N THR A 220 -3.35 11.73 -15.35
CA THR A 220 -2.99 11.03 -16.60
C THR A 220 -4.07 10.04 -17.08
N HIS A 221 -4.74 9.36 -16.15
CA HIS A 221 -5.73 8.31 -16.46
C HIS A 221 -6.99 8.50 -15.59
N PRO A 222 -7.77 9.57 -15.82
CA PRO A 222 -8.92 9.88 -14.99
C PRO A 222 -9.97 8.76 -15.04
N ALA A 223 -10.39 8.29 -13.87
CA ALA A 223 -11.46 7.29 -13.72
C ALA A 223 -12.27 7.57 -12.45
N PRO A 224 -13.58 7.25 -12.41
CA PRO A 224 -14.47 7.65 -11.31
C PRO A 224 -14.04 7.20 -9.91
N HIS A 225 -13.35 6.07 -9.80
CA HIS A 225 -12.95 5.47 -8.52
C HIS A 225 -11.61 6.00 -7.97
N LEU A 226 -10.84 6.78 -8.75
CA LEU A 226 -9.51 7.27 -8.34
C LEU A 226 -9.52 8.48 -7.38
N PRO A 227 -10.39 9.50 -7.56
CA PRO A 227 -10.30 10.73 -6.77
C PRO A 227 -10.44 10.53 -5.26
N GLY A 228 -11.22 9.56 -4.79
CA GLY A 228 -11.46 9.36 -3.36
C GLY A 228 -10.17 9.13 -2.56
N LEU A 229 -9.32 8.22 -3.03
CA LEU A 229 -8.05 7.91 -2.36
C LEU A 229 -7.00 9.00 -2.59
N ALA A 230 -7.02 9.69 -3.72
CA ALA A 230 -6.15 10.84 -3.97
C ALA A 230 -6.45 11.99 -2.99
N SER A 231 -7.72 12.31 -2.79
CA SER A 231 -8.18 13.29 -1.81
C SER A 231 -7.83 12.88 -0.38
N ALA A 232 -7.92 11.59 -0.05
CA ALA A 232 -7.51 11.06 1.25
C ALA A 232 -6.00 11.25 1.50
N ALA A 233 -5.18 10.95 0.49
CA ALA A 233 -3.74 11.16 0.57
C ALA A 233 -3.39 12.65 0.74
N GLU A 234 -4.05 13.55 -0.01
CA GLU A 234 -3.83 14.99 0.15
C GLU A 234 -4.22 15.48 1.56
N ARG A 235 -5.36 15.03 2.11
CA ARG A 235 -5.74 15.36 3.50
C ARG A 235 -4.69 14.90 4.52
N TRP A 236 -4.15 13.70 4.33
CA TRP A 236 -3.11 13.18 5.21
C TRP A 236 -1.85 14.04 5.17
N VAL A 237 -1.38 14.36 3.96
CA VAL A 237 -0.20 15.22 3.79
C VAL A 237 -0.42 16.61 4.39
N ARG A 238 -1.59 17.22 4.16
CA ARG A 238 -1.95 18.52 4.72
C ARG A 238 -1.82 18.52 6.23
N GLN A 239 -2.42 17.54 6.91
CA GLN A 239 -2.29 17.42 8.36
C GLN A 239 -0.81 17.28 8.78
N ARG A 240 -0.02 16.47 8.08
CA ARG A 240 1.39 16.25 8.43
C ARG A 240 2.29 17.46 8.23
N LEU A 241 1.99 18.30 7.25
CA LEU A 241 2.78 19.51 6.95
C LEU A 241 2.29 20.75 7.73
N GLU A 242 1.00 20.81 8.07
CA GLU A 242 0.38 21.96 8.73
C GLU A 242 0.24 21.79 10.25
N ALA A 243 0.25 20.56 10.78
CA ALA A 243 0.20 20.34 12.23
C ALA A 243 1.46 20.87 12.90
N PRO A 244 1.34 21.57 14.05
CA PRO A 244 2.49 21.94 14.86
C PRO A 244 3.25 20.66 15.23
N ARG A 245 4.53 20.59 14.87
CA ARG A 245 5.41 19.53 15.38
C ARG A 245 5.50 19.74 16.88
N LEU A 246 4.79 18.92 17.66
CA LEU A 246 5.01 18.85 19.11
C LEU A 246 6.48 18.47 19.30
N ARG A 247 7.24 19.43 19.84
CA ARG A 247 8.67 19.29 20.16
C ARG A 247 8.82 18.45 21.42
#